data_AF-A0A3B9LX04-F1
#
_entry.id   AF-A0A3B9LX04-F1
#
_cell.length_a   1.000
_cell.length_b   1.000
_cell.length_c   1.000
_cell.angle_alpha   90.00
_cell.angle_beta   90.00
_cell.angle_gamma   90.00
#
_symmetry.space_group_name_H-M   'P 1'
#
loop_
_entity.id
_entity.type
_entity.pdbx_description
1 polymer ?
#
loop_
_entity_poly.entity_id
_entity_poly.type
_entity_poly.pdbx_seq_one_letter_code
_entity_poly.pdbx_strand_id
1 'polypeptide(L)' 'VYVVSGVFNDGVRDYPAGSFTHNPAGSSHVPQSKTGCTLFVFYPEG' A
#
# COMPACT_ATOMS: atom_id res chain seq x y z
N VAL A 1 3.92 3.45 -1.77
CA VAL A 1 2.84 3.62 -0.78
C VAL A 1 3.41 3.39 0.60
N TYR A 2 3.15 4.29 1.55
CA TYR A 2 3.57 4.12 2.94
C TYR A 2 2.36 3.84 3.84
N VAL A 3 2.44 2.83 4.69
CA VAL A 3 1.35 2.44 5.61
C VAL A 3 1.52 3.21 6.92
N VAL A 4 0.66 4.19 7.16
CA VAL A 4 0.70 5.03 8.37
C VAL A 4 0.13 4.27 9.57
N SER A 5 -0.98 3.55 9.39
CA SER A 5 -1.62 2.73 10.43
C SER A 5 -2.39 1.57 9.81
N GLY A 6 -2.63 0.51 10.60
CA GLY A 6 -3.34 -0.69 10.16
C GLY A 6 -2.50 -1.63 9.29
N VAL A 7 -3.16 -2.45 8.46
CA VAL A 7 -2.51 -3.40 7.54
C VAL A 7 -3.07 -3.21 6.13
N PHE A 8 -2.19 -2.94 5.18
CA PHE A 8 -2.49 -2.90 3.76
C PHE A 8 -2.16 -4.24 3.11
N ASN A 9 -2.96 -4.70 2.15
CA ASN A 9 -2.61 -5.85 1.33
C ASN A 9 -2.80 -5.55 -0.15
N ASP A 10 -1.80 -5.90 -0.96
CA ASP A 10 -1.73 -5.58 -2.39
C ASP A 10 -2.40 -6.63 -3.31
N GLY A 11 -3.01 -7.66 -2.72
CA GLY A 11 -3.54 -8.85 -3.39
C GLY A 11 -2.68 -10.10 -3.15
N VAL A 12 -1.44 -9.93 -2.69
CA VAL A 12 -0.48 -11.03 -2.48
C VAL A 12 0.08 -11.02 -1.07
N ARG A 13 0.42 -9.85 -0.51
CA ARG A 13 1.13 -9.72 0.76
C ARG A 13 0.49 -8.71 1.69
N ASP A 14 0.58 -8.98 2.99
CA ASP A 14 0.23 -8.05 4.05
C ASP A 14 1.41 -7.13 4.38
N TYR A 15 1.15 -5.82 4.49
CA TYR A 15 2.08 -4.75 4.81
C TYR A 15 1.58 -4.02 6.07
N PRO A 16 2.15 -4.29 7.25
CA PRO A 16 1.76 -3.59 8.47
C PRO A 16 2.24 -2.12 8.48
N ALA A 17 1.71 -1.33 9.42
CA ALA A 17 2.17 0.05 9.67
C ALA A 17 3.70 0.16 9.73
N GLY A 18 4.24 1.19 9.10
CA GLY A 18 5.68 1.38 8.89
C GLY A 18 6.23 0.76 7.60
N SER A 19 5.45 -0.06 6.90
CA SER A 19 5.86 -0.61 5.61
C SER A 19 5.88 0.45 4.52
N PHE A 20 6.89 0.37 3.66
CA PHE A 20 6.98 1.14 2.42
C PHE A 20 7.03 0.22 1.21
N THR A 21 6.10 0.41 0.27
CA THR A 21 6.08 -0.32 -1.00
C THR A 21 6.45 0.59 -2.16
N HIS A 22 7.29 0.08 -3.06
CA HIS A 22 7.58 0.71 -4.34
C HIS A 22 6.79 -0.01 -5.43
N ASN A 23 5.86 0.72 -6.06
CA ASN A 23 4.99 0.19 -7.11
C ASN A 23 5.32 0.91 -8.42
N PRO A 24 6.16 0.33 -9.29
CA PRO A 24 6.53 0.93 -10.56
C PRO A 24 5.32 1.12 -11.49
N ALA A 25 5.43 2.05 -12.44
CA ALA A 25 4.45 2.22 -13.51
C ALA A 25 4.22 0.90 -14.26
N GLY A 26 2.96 0.61 -14.58
CA GLY A 26 2.55 -0.66 -15.20
C GLY A 26 2.36 -1.83 -14.22
N SER A 27 2.62 -1.65 -12.92
CA SER A 27 2.25 -2.66 -11.92
C SER A 27 0.74 -2.71 -11.68
N SER A 28 0.21 -3.91 -11.45
CA SER A 28 -1.21 -4.16 -11.16
C SER A 28 -1.35 -4.85 -9.82
N HIS A 29 -2.32 -4.40 -9.03
CA HIS A 29 -2.54 -4.85 -7.64
C HIS A 29 -4.04 -4.96 -7.36
N VAL A 30 -4.43 -5.68 -6.31
CA VAL A 30 -5.79 -5.76 -5.79
C VAL A 30 -5.79 -5.20 -4.35
N PRO A 31 -5.91 -3.87 -4.17
CA PRO A 31 -5.83 -3.23 -2.87
C PRO A 31 -6.93 -3.72 -1.93
N GLN A 32 -6.55 -4.18 -0.74
CA GLN A 32 -7.48 -4.67 0.28
C GLN A 32 -6.96 -4.41 1.70
N SER A 33 -7.87 -4.43 2.67
CA SER A 33 -7.53 -4.39 4.10
C SER A 33 -8.66 -5.01 4.92
N LYS A 34 -8.36 -6.02 5.75
CA LYS A 34 -9.36 -6.70 6.58
C LYS A 34 -9.80 -5.86 7.79
N THR A 35 -8.88 -5.10 8.36
CA THR A 35 -9.08 -4.34 9.61
C THR A 35 -9.05 -2.82 9.40
N GLY A 36 -8.88 -2.37 8.16
CA GLY A 36 -8.66 -0.96 7.82
C GLY A 36 -7.19 -0.56 7.88
N CYS A 37 -6.83 0.46 7.10
CA CYS A 37 -5.51 1.08 7.12
C CYS A 37 -5.57 2.54 6.69
N THR A 38 -4.57 3.32 7.08
CA THR A 38 -4.33 4.67 6.57
C THR A 38 -3.06 4.69 5.75
N LEU A 39 -3.12 5.22 4.54
CA LEU A 39 -2.01 5.22 3.59
C LEU A 39 -1.57 6.64 3.27
N PHE A 40 -0.26 6.86 3.23
CA PHE A 40 0.32 8.00 2.52
C PHE A 40 0.71 7.52 1.11
N VAL A 41 0.01 8.04 0.11
CA VAL A 41 0.22 7.71 -1.30
C VAL A 41 0.84 8.92 -1.98
N PHE A 42 2.01 8.74 -2.58
CA PHE A 42 2.64 9.76 -3.39
C PHE A 42 2.93 9.18 -4.78
N TYR A 43 2.66 9.98 -5.80
CA TYR A 43 3.02 9.72 -7.20
C TYR A 43 3.97 10.85 -7.62
N PRO A 44 5.27 10.55 -7.83
CA PRO A 44 6.25 11.58 -8.14
C PRO A 44 6.08 12.19 -9.55
N GLU A 45 5.34 11.52 -10.43
CA GLU A 45 4.97 12.01 -11.78
C GLU A 45 3.44 12.18 -11.90
N GLY A 46 2.83 12.87 -10.94
CA GLY A 46 1.46 13.39 -11.08
C GLY A 46 1.44 14.64 -11.94
#